data_AF-A0A165U9D9-F1
#
_entry.id   AF-A0A165U9D9-F1
#
_cell.length_a   1.000
_cell.length_b   1.000
_cell.length_c   1.000
_cell.angle_alpha   90.00
_cell.angle_beta   90.00
_cell.angle_gamma   90.00
#
_symmetry.space_group_name_H-M   'P 1'
#
loop_
_entity.id
_entity.type
_entity.pdbx_description
1 polymer ?
#
loop_
_entity_poly.entity_id
_entity_poly.type
_entity_poly.pdbx_seq_one_letter_code
_entity_poly.pdbx_strand_id
1 'polypeptide(L)'
;MRWRCSLASKYCACKRRSSMPLSVLHGLKKEVQSRRDEREEPQEERLQDIMSRLRALGWGPELDCPGSRCSWVLREHKQVRVARKMTDRVWQNMCDDMVRLMEQTRKDRVASEYQRKVSRRWNVLKAAVRTLLQRPDARACSLELGDIALMPEVREIMCVPEDIAVDETSFVAVHDQLGDMVERWQRGVCDELRALVVQARGADA
;
A
#
# COMPACT_ATOMS: atom_id res chain seq x y z
N MET A 1 -2.02 -68.75 -51.55
CA MET A 1 -1.10 -67.58 -51.47
C MET A 1 -1.64 -66.69 -50.36
N ARG A 2 -1.12 -66.62 -49.11
CA ARG A 2 0.14 -65.98 -48.63
C ARG A 2 0.23 -64.53 -49.19
N TRP A 3 0.25 -63.40 -48.47
CA TRP A 3 0.67 -62.94 -47.12
C TRP A 3 -0.09 -61.62 -46.76
N ARG A 4 -0.57 -61.39 -45.52
CA ARG A 4 -0.04 -60.53 -44.41
C ARG A 4 0.19 -59.03 -44.70
N CYS A 5 -0.43 -58.17 -43.86
CA CYS A 5 0.06 -56.91 -43.23
C CYS A 5 -1.08 -56.40 -42.31
N SER A 6 -1.07 -56.48 -40.98
CA SER A 6 -0.25 -55.88 -39.91
C SER A 6 -0.26 -54.34 -39.86
N LEU A 7 -0.62 -53.84 -38.65
CA LEU A 7 -0.37 -52.51 -38.08
C LEU A 7 -1.24 -51.31 -38.50
N ALA A 8 -2.41 -51.17 -37.88
CA ALA A 8 -2.97 -49.85 -37.49
C ALA A 8 -4.08 -50.01 -36.41
N SER A 9 -3.77 -50.70 -35.30
CA SER A 9 -4.76 -51.09 -34.29
C SER A 9 -4.80 -50.21 -33.03
N LYS A 10 -4.27 -48.97 -33.02
CA LYS A 10 -4.18 -48.21 -31.74
C LYS A 10 -4.53 -46.72 -31.76
N TYR A 11 -4.99 -46.12 -32.86
CA TYR A 11 -5.38 -44.71 -32.88
C TYR A 11 -6.70 -44.48 -33.62
N CYS A 12 -7.83 -44.62 -32.92
CA CYS A 12 -9.09 -43.86 -33.16
C CYS A 12 -10.20 -44.31 -32.20
N ALA A 13 -9.95 -44.25 -30.89
CA ALA A 13 -10.94 -44.60 -29.86
C ALA A 13 -11.03 -43.55 -28.75
N CYS A 14 -11.10 -42.24 -29.07
CA CYS A 14 -11.66 -41.24 -28.15
C CYS A 14 -11.84 -39.87 -28.84
N LYS A 15 -12.93 -39.68 -29.59
CA LYS A 15 -13.42 -38.32 -29.88
C LYS A 15 -14.94 -38.27 -30.08
N ARG A 16 -15.68 -38.97 -29.22
CA ARG A 16 -17.06 -38.61 -28.94
C ARG A 16 -17.01 -37.46 -27.92
N ARG A 17 -16.75 -36.24 -28.41
CA ARG A 17 -16.91 -35.02 -27.61
C ARG A 17 -18.41 -34.85 -27.44
N SER A 18 -18.96 -35.49 -26.40
CA SER A 18 -20.35 -35.35 -25.99
C SER A 18 -20.57 -33.86 -25.75
N SER A 19 -21.25 -33.20 -26.69
CA SER A 19 -21.79 -31.87 -26.47
C SER A 19 -22.80 -32.04 -25.35
N MET A 20 -22.43 -31.64 -24.12
CA MET A 20 -23.39 -31.61 -23.02
C MET A 20 -24.58 -30.76 -23.48
N PRO A 21 -25.82 -31.27 -23.36
CA PRO A 21 -27.00 -30.50 -23.71
C PRO A 21 -26.97 -29.14 -22.98
N LEU A 22 -27.38 -28.06 -23.67
CA LEU A 22 -27.41 -26.72 -23.08
C LEU A 22 -28.19 -26.67 -21.76
N SER A 23 -29.19 -27.54 -21.59
CA SER A 23 -29.94 -27.72 -20.34
C SER A 23 -29.08 -28.25 -19.18
N VAL A 24 -28.15 -29.17 -19.45
CA VAL A 24 -27.19 -29.69 -18.46
C VAL A 24 -26.15 -28.63 -18.10
N LEU A 25 -25.63 -27.89 -19.09
CA LEU A 25 -24.73 -26.77 -18.85
C LEU A 25 -25.40 -25.64 -18.05
N HIS A 26 -26.67 -25.35 -18.33
CA HIS A 26 -27.44 -24.35 -17.61
C HIS A 26 -27.78 -24.79 -16.18
N GLY A 27 -28.12 -26.07 -15.98
CA GLY A 27 -28.31 -26.67 -14.65
C GLY A 27 -27.05 -26.63 -13.79
N LEU A 28 -25.90 -27.03 -14.34
CA LEU A 28 -24.61 -26.93 -13.66
C LEU A 28 -24.23 -25.49 -13.34
N LYS A 29 -24.49 -24.54 -14.24
CA LYS A 29 -24.28 -23.10 -13.96
C LYS A 29 -25.16 -22.60 -12.82
N LYS A 30 -26.44 -22.97 -12.80
CA LYS A 30 -27.36 -22.60 -11.71
C LYS A 30 -26.96 -23.20 -10.37
N GLU A 31 -26.53 -24.46 -10.35
CA GLU A 31 -26.13 -25.12 -9.12
C GLU A 31 -24.77 -24.61 -8.59
N VAL A 32 -23.83 -24.31 -9.49
CA VAL A 32 -22.58 -23.62 -9.12
C VAL A 32 -22.87 -22.20 -8.59
N GLN A 33 -23.85 -21.50 -9.15
CA GLN A 33 -24.26 -20.18 -8.68
C GLN A 33 -24.93 -20.27 -7.30
N SER A 34 -25.91 -21.16 -7.10
CA SER A 34 -26.57 -21.38 -5.80
C SER A 34 -25.57 -21.71 -4.70
N ARG A 35 -24.60 -22.60 -4.97
CA ARG A 35 -23.56 -22.96 -4.00
C ARG A 35 -22.57 -21.83 -3.72
N ARG A 36 -22.43 -20.86 -4.62
CA ARG A 36 -21.66 -19.63 -4.36
C ARG A 36 -22.48 -18.68 -3.50
N ASP A 37 -23.72 -18.44 -3.86
CA ASP A 37 -24.62 -17.53 -3.14
C ASP A 37 -24.82 -17.99 -1.68
N GLU A 38 -25.03 -19.29 -1.45
CA GLU A 38 -25.12 -19.91 -0.11
C GLU A 38 -23.86 -19.72 0.76
N ARG A 39 -22.70 -19.46 0.14
CA ARG A 39 -21.44 -19.19 0.85
C ARG A 39 -21.16 -17.70 1.01
N GLU A 40 -21.65 -16.88 0.08
CA GLU A 40 -21.44 -15.44 0.07
C GLU A 40 -22.33 -14.74 1.09
N GLU A 41 -23.58 -15.17 1.28
CA GLU A 41 -24.51 -14.56 2.24
C GLU A 41 -24.00 -14.65 3.70
N PRO A 42 -23.56 -15.81 4.24
CA PRO A 42 -23.01 -15.88 5.60
C PRO A 42 -21.66 -15.15 5.76
N GLN A 43 -20.90 -15.00 4.68
CA GLN A 43 -19.64 -14.24 4.68
C GLN A 43 -19.91 -12.73 4.76
N GLU A 44 -20.92 -12.26 4.03
CA GLU A 44 -21.32 -10.86 4.05
C GLU A 44 -21.90 -10.48 5.42
N GLU A 45 -22.78 -11.30 5.99
CA GLU A 45 -23.29 -11.09 7.36
C GLU A 45 -22.14 -11.00 8.39
N ARG A 46 -21.15 -11.89 8.26
CA ARG A 46 -19.98 -11.90 9.13
C ARG A 46 -19.14 -10.64 8.94
N LEU A 47 -18.93 -10.19 7.71
CA LEU A 47 -18.21 -8.95 7.41
C LEU A 47 -18.92 -7.75 8.04
N GLN A 48 -20.25 -7.65 7.90
CA GLN A 48 -21.03 -6.55 8.48
C GLN A 48 -20.97 -6.52 10.00
N ASP A 49 -21.01 -7.68 10.67
CA ASP A 49 -20.83 -7.76 12.14
C ASP A 49 -19.41 -7.32 12.54
N ILE A 50 -18.37 -7.76 11.81
CA ILE A 50 -16.98 -7.31 12.04
C ILE A 50 -16.85 -5.80 11.85
N MET A 51 -17.39 -5.23 10.77
CA MET A 51 -17.36 -3.79 10.53
C MET A 51 -18.09 -3.02 11.63
N SER A 52 -19.23 -3.51 12.09
CA SER A 52 -19.99 -2.88 13.19
C SER A 52 -19.20 -2.87 14.50
N ARG A 53 -18.51 -3.96 14.84
CA ARG A 53 -17.66 -4.04 16.03
C ARG A 53 -16.41 -3.17 15.90
N LEU A 54 -15.79 -3.11 14.72
CA LEU A 54 -14.67 -2.20 14.44
C LEU A 54 -15.10 -0.73 14.57
N ARG A 55 -16.32 -0.37 14.10
CA ARG A 55 -16.89 0.97 14.32
C ARG A 55 -17.04 1.28 15.81
N ALA A 56 -17.53 0.32 16.60
CA ALA A 56 -17.64 0.48 18.05
C ALA A 56 -16.28 0.69 18.76
N LEU A 57 -15.20 0.18 18.16
CA LEU A 57 -13.82 0.41 18.61
C LEU A 57 -13.20 1.73 18.09
N GLY A 58 -13.98 2.56 17.37
CA GLY A 58 -13.52 3.86 16.86
C GLY A 58 -12.90 3.83 15.47
N TRP A 59 -12.99 2.71 14.73
CA TRP A 59 -12.44 2.59 13.37
C TRP A 59 -13.40 3.05 12.26
N GLY A 60 -14.54 3.65 12.61
CA GLY A 60 -15.50 4.17 11.64
C GLY A 60 -14.90 5.11 10.59
N PRO A 61 -14.09 6.12 10.97
CA PRO A 61 -13.48 7.02 10.00
C PRO A 61 -12.65 6.30 8.93
N GLU A 62 -11.86 5.29 9.30
CA GLU A 62 -11.05 4.51 8.35
C GLU A 62 -11.88 3.59 7.44
N LEU A 63 -13.01 3.10 7.94
CA LEU A 63 -13.92 2.23 7.19
C LEU A 63 -14.71 3.01 6.15
N ASP A 64 -15.12 4.23 6.50
CA ASP A 64 -15.97 5.08 5.66
C ASP A 64 -15.15 6.07 4.80
N CYS A 65 -13.81 6.09 4.96
CA CYS A 65 -12.92 6.98 4.23
C CYS A 65 -12.90 6.68 2.71
N PRO A 66 -13.22 7.66 1.85
CA PRO A 66 -13.14 7.49 0.40
C PRO A 66 -11.70 7.21 -0.07
N GLY A 67 -11.50 6.13 -0.83
CA GLY A 67 -10.18 5.70 -1.30
C GLY A 67 -9.42 4.79 -0.32
N SER A 68 -9.98 4.55 0.86
CA SER A 68 -9.50 3.52 1.78
C SER A 68 -9.67 2.12 1.17
N ARG A 69 -8.64 1.29 1.27
CA ARG A 69 -8.71 -0.13 0.90
C ARG A 69 -9.25 -1.02 2.02
N CYS A 70 -9.64 -0.45 3.17
CA CYS A 70 -10.07 -1.18 4.36
C CYS A 70 -11.15 -2.23 4.05
N SER A 71 -12.23 -1.84 3.36
CA SER A 71 -13.32 -2.77 3.03
C SER A 71 -12.85 -3.97 2.21
N TRP A 72 -12.01 -3.73 1.19
CA TRP A 72 -11.46 -4.79 0.35
C TRP A 72 -10.49 -5.70 1.13
N VAL A 73 -9.60 -5.11 1.92
CA VAL A 73 -8.62 -5.83 2.75
C VAL A 73 -9.32 -6.71 3.79
N LEU A 74 -10.39 -6.21 4.42
CA LEU A 74 -11.20 -6.99 5.35
C LEU A 74 -11.90 -8.14 4.63
N ARG A 75 -12.52 -7.89 3.46
CA ARG A 75 -13.22 -8.93 2.69
C ARG A 75 -12.30 -10.08 2.26
N GLU A 76 -11.05 -9.80 1.94
CA GLU A 76 -10.04 -10.81 1.58
C GLU A 76 -9.44 -11.52 2.80
N HIS A 77 -9.62 -11.00 4.01
CA HIS A 77 -9.00 -11.57 5.20
C HIS A 77 -9.58 -12.96 5.54
N LYS A 78 -8.69 -13.92 5.79
CA LYS A 78 -9.04 -15.34 5.99
C LYS A 78 -10.07 -15.59 7.09
N GLN A 79 -10.03 -14.81 8.19
CA GLN A 79 -10.98 -14.95 9.32
C GLN A 79 -12.36 -14.34 9.03
N VAL A 80 -12.45 -13.47 8.02
CA VAL A 80 -13.70 -12.83 7.56
C VAL A 80 -14.39 -13.74 6.54
N ARG A 81 -13.63 -14.42 5.67
CA ARG A 81 -14.15 -15.36 4.66
C ARG A 81 -14.72 -16.68 5.23
N VAL A 82 -14.75 -16.85 6.55
CA VAL A 82 -15.32 -18.04 7.17
C VAL A 82 -16.85 -17.94 7.13
N ALA A 83 -17.50 -18.83 6.39
CA ALA A 83 -18.97 -18.92 6.31
C ALA A 83 -19.57 -19.53 7.61
N ARG A 84 -19.35 -18.87 8.74
CA ARG A 84 -19.91 -19.21 10.05
C ARG A 84 -20.27 -17.93 10.78
N LYS A 85 -21.38 -17.96 11.52
CA LYS A 85 -21.80 -16.85 12.37
C LYS A 85 -20.69 -16.48 13.37
N MET A 86 -20.50 -15.19 13.58
CA MET A 86 -19.54 -14.70 14.56
C MET A 86 -20.16 -14.73 15.96
N THR A 87 -19.39 -15.23 16.92
CA THR A 87 -19.76 -15.25 18.34
C THR A 87 -18.79 -14.38 19.11
N ASP A 88 -19.15 -13.94 20.31
CA ASP A 88 -18.30 -13.05 21.11
C ASP A 88 -16.94 -13.67 21.46
N ARG A 89 -16.91 -14.98 21.71
CA ARG A 89 -15.66 -15.71 21.93
C ARG A 89 -14.76 -15.69 20.68
N VAL A 90 -15.34 -15.87 19.50
CA VAL A 90 -14.58 -15.82 18.24
C VAL A 90 -14.07 -14.40 17.99
N TRP A 91 -14.91 -13.38 18.25
CA TRP A 91 -14.52 -11.98 18.15
C TRP A 91 -13.35 -11.66 19.08
N GLN A 92 -13.41 -12.03 20.36
CA GLN A 92 -12.32 -11.81 21.32
C GLN A 92 -10.99 -12.39 20.83
N ASN A 93 -11.01 -13.58 20.21
CA ASN A 93 -9.80 -14.21 19.69
C ASN A 93 -9.22 -13.56 18.42
N MET A 94 -10.02 -12.84 17.63
CA MET A 94 -9.58 -12.22 16.37
C MET A 94 -9.53 -10.69 16.41
N CYS A 95 -10.04 -10.07 17.47
CA CYS A 95 -10.15 -8.62 17.59
C CYS A 95 -8.78 -7.94 17.42
N ASP A 96 -7.75 -8.45 18.09
CA ASP A 96 -6.39 -7.90 18.01
C ASP A 96 -5.81 -7.98 16.59
N ASP A 97 -6.06 -9.09 15.88
CA ASP A 97 -5.65 -9.23 14.48
C ASP A 97 -6.37 -8.22 13.58
N MET A 98 -7.66 -7.98 13.81
CA MET A 98 -8.45 -7.01 13.05
C MET A 98 -8.00 -5.58 13.35
N VAL A 99 -7.69 -5.25 14.61
CA VAL A 99 -7.14 -3.94 14.98
C VAL A 99 -5.78 -3.72 14.31
N ARG A 100 -4.87 -4.68 14.36
CA ARG A 100 -3.57 -4.60 13.66
C ARG A 100 -3.74 -4.40 12.16
N LEU A 101 -4.71 -5.09 11.55
CA LEU A 101 -5.03 -4.92 10.13
C LEU A 101 -5.51 -3.50 9.82
N MET A 102 -6.36 -2.93 10.68
CA MET A 102 -6.84 -1.56 10.53
C MET A 102 -5.72 -0.53 10.73
N GLU A 103 -4.83 -0.73 11.69
CA GLU A 103 -3.64 0.09 11.89
C GLU A 103 -2.72 0.08 10.67
N GLN A 104 -2.44 -1.11 10.11
CA GLN A 104 -1.63 -1.22 8.90
C GLN A 104 -2.31 -0.51 7.73
N THR A 105 -3.62 -0.69 7.56
CA THR A 105 -4.34 -0.04 6.45
C THR A 105 -4.36 1.48 6.60
N ARG A 106 -4.48 2.00 7.83
CA ARG A 106 -4.33 3.44 8.12
C ARG A 106 -2.92 3.93 7.73
N LYS A 107 -1.86 3.21 8.12
CA LYS A 107 -0.47 3.55 7.75
C LYS A 107 -0.28 3.58 6.24
N ASP A 108 -0.76 2.57 5.54
CA ASP A 108 -0.68 2.48 4.08
C ASP A 108 -1.43 3.62 3.39
N ARG A 109 -2.62 3.98 3.89
CA ARG A 109 -3.41 5.11 3.39
C ARG A 109 -2.63 6.42 3.52
N VAL A 110 -2.13 6.72 4.73
CA VAL A 110 -1.37 7.95 5.00
C VAL A 110 -0.10 7.99 4.16
N ALA A 111 0.61 6.88 4.01
CA ALA A 111 1.79 6.78 3.16
C ALA A 111 1.45 7.02 1.67
N SER A 112 0.35 6.44 1.18
CA SER A 112 -0.12 6.62 -0.20
C SER A 112 -0.56 8.07 -0.47
N GLU A 113 -1.28 8.70 0.45
CA GLU A 113 -1.66 10.12 0.37
C GLU A 113 -0.43 11.02 0.32
N TYR A 114 0.55 10.76 1.18
CA TYR A 114 1.83 11.47 1.18
C TYR A 114 2.58 11.27 -0.14
N GLN A 115 2.72 10.03 -0.61
CA GLN A 115 3.38 9.72 -1.87
C GLN A 115 2.68 10.39 -3.05
N ARG A 116 1.36 10.36 -3.12
CA ARG A 116 0.57 11.01 -4.17
C ARG A 116 0.80 12.52 -4.18
N LYS A 117 0.76 13.16 -2.99
CA LYS A 117 1.01 14.59 -2.83
C LYS A 117 2.40 14.98 -3.32
N VAL A 118 3.43 14.28 -2.84
CA VAL A 118 4.83 14.54 -3.21
C VAL A 118 5.06 14.27 -4.70
N SER A 119 4.51 13.18 -5.24
CA SER A 119 4.67 12.80 -6.65
C SER A 119 4.11 13.87 -7.60
N ARG A 120 2.96 14.46 -7.28
CA ARG A 120 2.37 15.55 -8.08
C ARG A 120 3.25 16.79 -8.09
N ARG A 121 3.93 17.08 -6.98
CA ARG A 121 4.79 18.26 -6.79
C ARG A 121 6.25 18.01 -7.15
N TRP A 122 6.60 16.78 -7.52
CA TRP A 122 7.98 16.34 -7.69
C TRP A 122 8.74 17.15 -8.74
N ASN A 123 8.12 17.47 -9.87
CA ASN A 123 8.79 18.22 -10.93
C ASN A 123 9.13 19.65 -10.51
N VAL A 124 8.23 20.31 -9.77
CA VAL A 124 8.44 21.66 -9.23
C VAL A 124 9.57 21.64 -8.20
N LEU A 125 9.51 20.70 -7.24
CA LEU A 125 10.58 20.51 -6.26
C LEU A 125 11.92 20.28 -6.94
N LYS A 126 11.96 19.39 -7.94
CA LYS A 126 13.20 19.05 -8.65
C LYS A 126 13.77 20.27 -9.40
N ALA A 127 12.93 21.13 -9.95
CA ALA A 127 13.38 22.37 -10.60
C ALA A 127 13.96 23.35 -9.57
N ALA A 128 13.23 23.62 -8.47
CA ALA A 128 13.67 24.52 -7.41
C ALA A 128 14.94 24.03 -6.69
N VAL A 129 15.06 22.74 -6.39
CA VAL A 129 16.25 22.20 -5.72
C VAL A 129 17.46 22.23 -6.66
N ARG A 130 17.28 22.01 -7.97
CA ARG A 130 18.40 22.11 -8.92
C ARG A 130 19.02 23.50 -8.96
N THR A 131 18.23 24.56 -8.84
CA THR A 131 18.75 25.93 -8.79
C THR A 131 19.45 26.21 -7.46
N LEU A 132 18.93 25.70 -6.33
CA LEU A 132 19.60 25.75 -5.02
C LEU A 132 20.97 25.06 -5.05
N LEU A 133 21.06 23.87 -5.65
CA LEU A 133 22.31 23.10 -5.76
C LEU A 133 23.40 23.77 -6.62
N GLN A 134 23.06 24.80 -7.40
CA GLN A 134 24.08 25.57 -8.13
C GLN A 134 24.79 26.61 -7.24
N ARG A 135 24.25 26.89 -6.06
CA ARG A 135 24.81 27.92 -5.18
C ARG A 135 26.09 27.43 -4.47
N PRO A 136 27.03 28.34 -4.17
CA PRO A 136 28.32 27.98 -3.56
C PRO A 136 28.19 27.31 -2.18
N ASP A 137 27.23 27.75 -1.37
CA ASP A 137 26.89 27.20 -0.05
C ASP A 137 26.53 25.71 -0.13
N ALA A 138 25.61 25.35 -1.03
CA ALA A 138 25.21 23.95 -1.23
C ALA A 138 26.34 23.08 -1.79
N ARG A 139 27.12 23.62 -2.73
CA ARG A 139 28.25 22.90 -3.34
C ARG A 139 29.39 22.65 -2.37
N ALA A 140 29.69 23.62 -1.48
CA ALA A 140 30.74 23.47 -0.48
C ALA A 140 30.48 22.28 0.46
N CYS A 141 29.21 21.98 0.73
CA CYS A 141 28.79 20.85 1.56
C CYS A 141 28.47 19.57 0.78
N SER A 142 28.68 19.55 -0.54
CA SER A 142 28.33 18.43 -1.43
C SER A 142 26.89 17.92 -1.26
N LEU A 143 25.94 18.83 -1.00
CA LEU A 143 24.54 18.47 -0.79
C LEU A 143 23.93 17.82 -2.04
N GLU A 144 23.08 16.83 -1.82
CA GLU A 144 22.26 16.22 -2.86
C GLU A 144 20.80 16.68 -2.77
N LEU A 145 20.01 16.31 -3.79
CA LEU A 145 18.59 16.61 -3.82
C LEU A 145 17.86 16.05 -2.59
N GLY A 146 18.26 14.86 -2.14
CA GLY A 146 17.68 14.21 -0.96
C GLY A 146 17.90 15.02 0.31
N ASP A 147 19.11 15.56 0.50
CA ASP A 147 19.45 16.35 1.69
C ASP A 147 18.59 17.60 1.79
N ILE A 148 18.46 18.35 0.68
CA ILE A 148 17.64 19.57 0.63
C ILE A 148 16.15 19.24 0.73
N ALA A 149 15.67 18.19 0.05
CA ALA A 149 14.26 17.80 0.06
C ALA A 149 13.76 17.36 1.44
N LEU A 150 14.66 16.90 2.31
CA LEU A 150 14.33 16.48 3.67
C LEU A 150 14.42 17.62 4.70
N MET A 151 14.94 18.79 4.33
CA MET A 151 14.99 19.96 5.21
C MET A 151 13.57 20.42 5.59
N PRO A 152 13.34 20.87 6.84
CA PRO A 152 12.02 21.25 7.33
C PRO A 152 11.30 22.26 6.42
N GLU A 153 12.01 23.28 5.96
CA GLU A 153 11.47 24.38 5.15
C GLU A 153 10.92 23.86 3.81
N VAL A 154 11.63 22.92 3.19
CA VAL A 154 11.21 22.28 1.95
C VAL A 154 10.06 21.29 2.19
N ARG A 155 10.12 20.54 3.29
CA ARG A 155 9.03 19.61 3.65
C ARG A 155 7.73 20.35 3.95
N GLU A 156 7.77 21.50 4.61
CA GLU A 156 6.59 22.31 4.91
C GLU A 156 5.86 22.71 3.62
N ILE A 157 6.59 23.22 2.63
CA ILE A 157 6.05 23.55 1.30
C ILE A 157 5.48 22.30 0.62
N MET A 158 6.22 21.19 0.64
CA MET A 158 5.79 19.96 -0.03
C MET A 158 4.59 19.29 0.63
N CYS A 159 4.39 19.51 1.93
CA CYS A 159 3.35 18.86 2.74
C CYS A 159 2.07 19.67 2.87
N VAL A 160 1.99 20.91 2.37
CA VAL A 160 0.75 21.72 2.42
C VAL A 160 -0.46 20.94 1.86
N PRO A 161 -1.69 21.24 2.31
CA PRO A 161 -2.92 20.64 1.78
C PRO A 161 -3.01 20.58 0.25
N GLU A 162 -3.74 19.61 -0.32
CA GLU A 162 -3.80 19.36 -1.78
C GLU A 162 -4.48 20.50 -2.57
N ASP A 163 -5.34 21.28 -1.91
CA ASP A 163 -6.04 22.45 -2.43
C ASP A 163 -5.12 23.66 -2.63
N ILE A 164 -3.93 23.65 -2.02
CA ILE A 164 -2.93 24.69 -2.20
C ILE A 164 -2.00 24.31 -3.35
N ALA A 165 -2.01 25.15 -4.39
CA ALA A 165 -1.08 25.05 -5.50
C ALA A 165 0.35 25.34 -5.01
N VAL A 166 1.29 24.47 -5.39
CA VAL A 166 2.72 24.64 -5.11
C VAL A 166 3.41 24.80 -6.43
N ASP A 167 4.05 25.94 -6.60
CA ASP A 167 4.79 26.34 -7.80
C ASP A 167 6.21 26.83 -7.42
N GLU A 168 6.96 27.33 -8.39
CA GLU A 168 8.33 27.81 -8.17
C GLU A 168 8.39 28.98 -7.18
N THR A 169 7.36 29.84 -7.16
CA THR A 169 7.31 31.00 -6.25
C THR A 169 7.20 30.59 -4.79
N SER A 170 6.63 29.40 -4.54
CA SER A 170 6.54 28.81 -3.21
C SER A 170 7.90 28.55 -2.56
N PHE A 171 8.97 28.47 -3.36
CA PHE A 171 10.33 28.19 -2.88
C PHE A 171 11.21 29.44 -2.71
N VAL A 172 10.70 30.65 -2.96
CA VAL A 172 11.51 31.88 -2.85
C VAL A 172 12.09 32.07 -1.44
N ALA A 173 11.30 31.84 -0.39
CA ALA A 173 11.80 31.93 0.98
C ALA A 173 12.89 30.89 1.29
N VAL A 174 12.81 29.69 0.69
CA VAL A 174 13.85 28.65 0.80
C VAL A 174 15.13 29.08 0.10
N HIS A 175 15.02 29.77 -1.04
CA HIS A 175 16.18 30.36 -1.69
C HIS A 175 16.89 31.37 -0.80
N ASP A 176 16.15 32.25 -0.13
CA ASP A 176 16.75 33.27 0.73
C ASP A 176 17.40 32.67 1.99
N GLN A 177 16.80 31.61 2.53
CA GLN A 177 17.24 30.96 3.77
C GLN A 177 18.29 29.84 3.57
N LEU A 178 18.68 29.54 2.32
CA LEU A 178 19.52 28.37 2.03
C LEU A 178 20.81 28.34 2.88
N GLY A 179 21.50 29.47 3.05
CA GLY A 179 22.73 29.53 3.84
C GLY A 179 22.55 29.00 5.27
N ASP A 180 21.53 29.49 5.97
CA ASP A 180 21.21 29.08 7.34
C ASP A 180 20.79 27.61 7.41
N MET A 181 20.06 27.14 6.40
CA MET A 181 19.65 25.75 6.27
C MET A 181 20.85 24.81 6.11
N VAL A 182 21.80 25.17 5.24
CA VAL A 182 23.03 24.40 5.01
C VAL A 182 23.90 24.37 6.27
N GLU A 183 24.07 25.50 6.95
CA GLU A 183 24.87 25.56 8.18
C GLU A 183 24.26 24.66 9.27
N ARG A 184 22.93 24.70 9.42
CA ARG A 184 22.22 23.85 10.38
C ARG A 184 22.38 22.36 10.06
N TRP A 185 22.22 22.00 8.78
CA TRP A 185 22.42 20.62 8.33
C TRP A 185 23.84 20.14 8.61
N GLN A 186 24.85 20.96 8.26
CA GLN A 186 26.26 20.62 8.44
C GLN A 186 26.57 20.38 9.92
N ARG A 187 26.06 21.25 10.80
CA ARG A 187 26.21 21.12 12.25
C ARG A 187 25.62 19.80 12.75
N GLY A 188 24.40 19.47 12.30
CA GLY A 188 23.73 18.22 12.67
C GLY A 188 24.52 16.98 12.25
N VAL A 189 24.97 16.93 11.00
CA VAL A 189 25.77 15.80 10.48
C VAL A 189 27.11 15.69 11.24
N CYS A 190 27.78 16.81 11.51
CA CYS A 190 29.01 16.80 12.30
C CYS A 190 28.79 16.26 13.72
N ASP A 191 27.69 16.64 14.38
CA ASP A 191 27.38 16.19 15.73
C ASP A 191 27.02 14.70 15.77
N GLU A 192 26.27 14.21 14.78
CA GLU A 192 25.97 12.78 14.63
C GLU A 192 27.25 11.96 14.39
N LEU A 193 28.12 12.40 13.47
CA LEU A 193 29.40 11.74 13.22
C LEU A 193 30.29 11.73 14.46
N ARG A 194 30.34 12.83 15.23
CA ARG A 194 31.07 12.87 16.50
C ARG A 194 30.52 11.86 17.49
N ALA A 195 29.20 11.78 17.64
CA ALA A 195 28.55 10.83 18.53
C ALA A 195 28.89 9.37 18.15
N LEU A 196 28.85 9.05 16.86
CA LEU A 196 29.20 7.72 16.35
C LEU A 196 30.67 7.37 16.60
N VAL A 197 31.60 8.32 16.41
CA VAL A 197 33.03 8.11 16.69
C VAL A 197 33.27 7.87 18.17
N VAL A 198 32.58 8.60 19.05
CA VAL A 198 32.67 8.39 20.51
C VAL A 198 32.11 7.02 20.90
N GLN A 199 30.96 6.63 20.37
CA GLN A 199 30.35 5.32 20.63
C GLN A 199 31.25 4.18 20.15
N ALA A 200 31.82 4.27 18.95
CA ALA A 200 32.73 3.24 18.42
C ALA A 200 33.96 3.08 19.31
N ARG A 201 34.55 4.19 19.77
CA ARG A 201 35.72 4.15 20.68
C ARG A 201 35.40 3.63 22.08
N GLY A 202 34.16 3.78 22.55
CA GLY A 202 33.71 3.26 23.84
C GLY A 202 33.30 1.79 23.81
N ALA A 203 33.03 1.22 22.63
CA ALA A 203 32.69 -0.19 22.45
C ALA A 203 33.92 -1.11 22.34
N ASP A 204 35.10 -0.54 22.08
CA ASP A 204 36.39 -1.24 21.97
C ASP A 204 37.20 -1.24 23.29
N ALA A 205 36.62 -0.76 24.40
CA ALA A 205 37.22 -0.69 25.74
C ALA A 205 36.51 -1.62 26.74
#